data_AF-A0ABD0QIK6-F1
#
_entry.id   AF-A0ABD0QIK6-F1
#
_cell.length_a   1.000
_cell.length_b   1.000
_cell.length_c   1.000
_cell.angle_alpha   90.00
_cell.angle_beta   90.00
_cell.angle_gamma   90.00
#
_symmetry.space_group_name_H-M   'P 1'
#
loop_
_entity.id
_entity.type
_entity.pdbx_description
1 polymer ?
#
loop_
_entity_poly.entity_id
_entity_poly.type
_entity_poly.pdbx_seq_one_letter_code
_entity_poly.pdbx_strand_id
1 'polypeptide(L)' 'MNGKVLPDTPIAVDCWQLRKCHHVRLFFLSHMHADHTSGLSSTWSHRPIYCSPLTAKLLQLKLK' A
#
# COMPACT_ATOMS: atom_id res chain seq x y z
N MET A 1 -10.81 -6.44 0.52
CA MET A 1 -9.80 -5.42 0.85
C MET A 1 -9.38 -5.66 2.29
N ASN A 2 -8.19 -6.22 2.49
CA ASN A 2 -7.66 -6.63 3.80
C ASN A 2 -6.54 -5.67 4.25
N GLY A 3 -6.90 -4.40 4.42
CA GLY A 3 -5.97 -3.35 4.83
C GLY A 3 -6.42 -2.62 6.08
N LYS A 4 -5.46 -2.07 6.84
CA LYS A 4 -5.72 -1.38 8.10
C LYS A 4 -4.88 -0.11 8.23
N VAL A 5 -5.50 0.94 8.74
CA VAL A 5 -4.80 2.11 9.29
C VAL A 5 -4.58 1.84 10.77
N LEU A 6 -3.35 1.93 11.22
CA LEU A 6 -3.00 1.69 12.61
C LEU A 6 -3.43 2.91 13.46
N PRO A 7 -4.25 2.73 14.50
CA PRO A 7 -4.72 3.83 15.35
C PRO A 7 -3.55 4.62 15.93
N ASP A 8 -3.73 5.94 16.06
CA ASP A 8 -2.77 6.86 16.69
C ASP A 8 -1.35 6.86 16.07
N THR A 9 -1.23 6.40 14.82
CA THR A 9 0.02 6.42 14.07
C THR A 9 -0.20 6.93 12.64
N PRO A 10 0.85 7.44 11.97
CA PRO A 10 0.76 7.80 10.56
C PRO A 10 0.97 6.59 9.63
N ILE A 11 0.57 5.39 10.03
CA ILE A 11 0.90 4.13 9.35
C ILE A 11 -0.36 3.47 8.77
N ALA A 12 -0.26 3.04 7.52
CA ALA A 12 -1.22 2.14 6.90
C ALA A 12 -0.51 0.89 6.36
N VAL A 13 -1.20 -0.24 6.49
CA VAL A 13 -0.79 -1.53 5.91
C VAL A 13 -1.89 -1.99 4.96
N ASP A 14 -1.53 -2.29 3.72
CA ASP A 14 -2.43 -2.81 2.67
C ASP A 14 -3.68 -1.94 2.38
N CYS A 15 -3.59 -0.64 2.68
CA CYS A 15 -4.70 0.30 2.52
C CYS A 15 -4.35 1.44 1.55
N TRP A 16 -5.01 1.44 0.40
CA TRP A 16 -4.70 2.33 -0.74
C TRP A 16 -5.79 3.40 -0.98
N GLN A 17 -6.76 3.52 -0.08
CA GLN A 17 -7.82 4.52 -0.18
C GLN A 17 -7.38 5.83 0.47
N LEU A 18 -6.76 6.73 -0.31
CA LEU A 18 -6.25 8.03 0.16
C LEU A 18 -7.29 8.85 0.94
N ARG A 19 -8.57 8.79 0.56
CA ARG A 19 -9.68 9.47 1.26
C ARG A 19 -9.86 9.02 2.72
N LYS A 20 -9.43 7.80 3.06
CA LYS A 20 -9.46 7.27 4.44
C LYS A 20 -8.12 7.41 5.16
N CYS A 21 -7.08 7.80 4.42
CA CYS A 21 -5.69 7.81 4.88
C CYS A 21 -5.07 9.22 4.87
N HIS A 22 -5.87 10.28 5.03
CA HIS A 22 -5.36 11.67 4.95
C HIS A 22 -4.20 11.96 5.92
N HIS A 23 -4.26 11.43 7.15
CA HIS A 23 -3.20 11.60 8.17
C HIS A 23 -2.04 10.61 8.02
N VAL A 24 -2.20 9.55 7.23
CA VAL A 24 -1.19 8.50 7.05
C VAL A 24 -0.04 9.03 6.20
N ARG A 25 1.20 8.78 6.62
CA ARG A 25 2.41 9.16 5.89
C ARG A 25 3.26 7.97 5.43
N LEU A 26 3.08 6.82 6.07
CA LEU A 26 3.85 5.61 5.82
C LEU A 26 2.91 4.51 5.33
N PHE A 27 3.20 3.96 4.16
CA PHE A 27 2.39 2.93 3.52
C PHE A 27 3.21 1.64 3.38
N PHE A 28 2.71 0.55 3.96
CA PHE A 28 3.35 -0.76 3.89
C PHE A 28 2.49 -1.71 3.06
N LEU A 29 3.16 -2.49 2.20
CA LEU A 29 2.54 -3.61 1.50
C LEU A 29 3.09 -4.91 2.09
N SER A 30 2.21 -5.71 2.69
CA SER A 30 2.61 -6.96 3.35
C SER A 30 3.08 -8.00 2.33
N HIS A 31 2.28 -8.26 1.28
CA HIS A 31 2.58 -9.21 0.21
C HIS A 31 1.68 -8.99 -1.03
N MET A 32 1.95 -9.70 -2.13
CA MET A 32 1.29 -9.53 -3.43
C MET A 32 0.10 -10.48 -3.66
N HIS A 33 -0.92 -10.38 -2.81
CA HIS A 33 -2.23 -10.95 -3.09
C HIS A 33 -3.26 -9.85 -3.42
N ALA A 34 -4.24 -10.18 -4.24
CA ALA A 34 -5.17 -9.21 -4.82
C ALA A 34 -6.03 -8.48 -3.76
N ASP A 35 -6.37 -9.16 -2.67
CA ASP A 35 -7.11 -8.62 -1.54
C ASP A 35 -6.31 -7.58 -0.72
N HIS A 36 -4.98 -7.64 -0.80
CA HIS A 36 -4.03 -6.70 -0.18
C HIS A 36 -3.61 -5.56 -1.10
N THR A 37 -3.73 -5.70 -2.43
CA THR A 37 -3.39 -4.64 -3.41
C THR A 37 -4.63 -3.95 -4.00
N SER A 38 -5.82 -4.21 -3.47
CA SER A 38 -7.08 -3.66 -3.97
C SER A 38 -7.10 -2.12 -3.88
N GLY A 39 -7.06 -1.45 -5.04
CA GLY A 39 -7.00 0.01 -5.14
C GLY A 39 -5.60 0.59 -5.30
N LEU A 40 -4.56 -0.26 -5.33
CA LEU A 40 -3.21 0.12 -5.71
C LEU A 40 -3.04 -0.03 -7.22
N SER A 41 -2.58 1.01 -7.90
CA SER A 41 -2.43 1.08 -9.36
C SER A 41 -1.15 1.82 -9.76
N SER A 42 -0.80 1.80 -11.05
CA SER A 42 0.34 2.53 -11.62
C SER A 42 0.25 4.05 -11.45
N THR A 43 -0.95 4.58 -11.18
CA THR A 43 -1.17 6.00 -10.87
C THR A 43 -0.84 6.36 -9.42
N TRP A 44 -0.39 5.40 -8.61
CA TRP A 44 0.07 5.66 -7.26
C TRP A 44 1.36 6.50 -7.27
N SER A 45 1.21 7.80 -7.09
CA SER A 45 2.32 8.77 -7.08
C SER A 45 2.41 9.56 -5.78
N HIS A 46 1.48 9.35 -4.85
CA HIS A 46 1.35 10.22 -3.69
C HIS A 46 2.42 9.99 -2.63
N ARG A 47 2.83 8.73 -2.36
CA ARG A 47 3.78 8.39 -1.28
C ARG A 47 4.60 7.11 -1.53
N PRO A 48 5.79 6.97 -0.92
CA PRO A 48 6.57 5.74 -0.97
C PRO A 48 5.81 4.53 -0.38
N ILE A 49 6.07 3.35 -0.95
CA ILE A 49 5.55 2.07 -0.46
C ILE A 49 6.73 1.27 0.10
N TYR A 50 6.62 0.84 1.35
CA TYR A 50 7.61 0.01 2.03
C TYR A 50 7.17 -1.45 1.99
N CYS A 51 8.07 -2.34 1.55
CA CYS A 51 7.80 -3.77 1.48
C CYS A 51 9.10 -4.58 1.37
N SER A 52 8.99 -5.91 1.35
CA SER A 52 10.15 -6.79 1.11
C SER A 52 10.69 -6.64 -0.33
N PRO A 53 11.97 -7.00 -0.59
CA PRO A 53 12.53 -6.98 -1.94
C PRO A 53 11.74 -7.82 -2.95
N LEU A 54 11.23 -8.99 -2.52
CA LEU A 54 10.40 -9.86 -3.37
C LEU A 54 9.08 -9.18 -3.74
N THR A 55 8.39 -8.61 -2.74
CA THR A 55 7.14 -7.87 -2.94
C THR A 55 7.36 -6.69 -3.89
N ALA A 56 8.45 -5.92 -3.74
CA ALA A 56 8.78 -4.80 -4.61
C ALA A 56 8.96 -5.23 -6.07
N LYS A 57 9.67 -6.34 -6.31
CA LYS A 57 9.88 -6.88 -7.67
C LYS A 57 8.57 -7.29 -8.32
N LEU A 58 7.71 -7.99 -7.58
CA LEU A 58 6.38 -8.40 -8.07
C LEU A 58 5.45 -7.20 -8.30
N LEU A 59 5.49 -6.20 -7.42
CA LEU A 59 4.71 -4.98 -7.56
C LEU A 59 5.10 -4.21 -8.82
N GLN A 60 6.40 -4.05 -9.07
CA GLN A 60 6.92 -3.42 -10.29
C GLN A 60 6.53 -4.18 -11.56
N LEU A 61 6.50 -5.52 -11.52
CA LEU A 61 6.03 -6.32 -12.66
C LEU A 61 4.53 -6.17 -12.89
N LYS A 62 3.73 -6.01 -11.83
CA LYS A 62 2.27 -5.90 -11.91
C LYS A 62 1.79 -4.51 -12.31
N LEU A 63 2.50 -3.46 -11.90
CA LEU A 63 2.14 -2.05 -12.13
C LEU A 63 2.92 -1.40 -13.27
N LYS A 64 3.77 -2.17 -13.97
CA LYS A 64 4.35 -1.76 -15.26
C LYS A 64 3.29 -1.63 -16.34
#